data_AF-A0A413LND8-F1
#
_entry.id   AF-A0A413LND8-F1
#
_cell.length_a   1.000
_cell.length_b   1.000
_cell.length_c   1.000
_cell.angle_alpha   90.00
_cell.angle_beta   90.00
_cell.angle_gamma   90.00
#
_symmetry.space_group_name_H-M   'P 1'
#
loop_
_entity.id
_entity.type
_entity.pdbx_description
1 polymer ?
#
loop_
_entity_poly.entity_id
_entity_poly.type
_entity_poly.pdbx_seq_one_letter_code
_entity_poly.pdbx_strand_id
1 'polypeptide(L)'
;MNTLTYKDYIGSVNFSEKDNVFFGKVEGINALVNFEGESVSELRKAFQEAVDDYLVYCEEEGIEPHKSYSGSLNVRISPEIHNKIAMLAKQAGISINAFIKEALEKQVASSF
;
A
#
# COMPACT_ATOMS: atom_id res chain seq x y z
N MET A 1 -8.41 -6.36 -7.67
CA MET A 1 -6.94 -6.37 -7.86
C MET A 1 -6.42 -7.50 -6.98
N ASN A 2 -5.74 -8.49 -7.55
CA ASN A 2 -5.19 -9.60 -6.78
C ASN A 2 -3.83 -9.19 -6.22
N THR A 3 -3.48 -9.71 -5.05
CA THR A 3 -2.24 -9.38 -4.36
C THR A 3 -1.55 -10.63 -3.82
N LEU A 4 -0.23 -10.55 -3.70
CA LEU A 4 0.61 -11.49 -2.98
C LEU A 4 1.15 -10.82 -1.72
N THR A 5 1.42 -11.61 -0.69
CA THR A 5 2.04 -11.13 0.55
C THR A 5 3.25 -11.98 0.93
N TYR A 6 4.32 -11.33 1.37
CA TYR A 6 5.55 -11.97 1.85
C TYR A 6 6.36 -10.97 2.68
N LYS A 7 6.79 -11.34 3.89
CA LYS A 7 7.53 -10.47 4.83
C LYS A 7 6.91 -9.07 5.01
N ASP A 8 5.59 -9.00 5.14
CA ASP A 8 4.81 -7.74 5.23
C ASP A 8 4.86 -6.83 3.98
N TYR A 9 5.45 -7.30 2.88
CA TYR A 9 5.36 -6.66 1.58
C TYR A 9 4.15 -7.16 0.79
N ILE A 10 3.58 -6.27 -0.01
CA ILE A 10 2.46 -6.57 -0.90
C ILE A 10 2.96 -6.51 -2.34
N GLY A 11 2.73 -7.55 -3.12
CA GLY A 11 2.94 -7.55 -4.56
C GLY A 11 1.61 -7.36 -5.30
N SER A 12 1.52 -6.41 -6.23
CA SER A 12 0.38 -6.34 -7.14
C SER A 12 0.45 -7.44 -8.19
N VAL A 13 -0.69 -7.97 -8.63
CA VAL A 13 -0.74 -9.01 -9.67
C VAL A 13 -1.64 -8.58 -10.81
N ASN A 14 -1.07 -8.61 -12.01
CA ASN A 14 -1.72 -8.31 -13.28
C ASN A 14 -1.36 -9.38 -14.32
N PHE A 15 -2.09 -9.39 -15.45
CA PHE A 15 -1.84 -10.28 -16.58
C PHE A 15 -1.66 -9.46 -17.85
N SER A 16 -0.60 -9.76 -18.61
CA SER A 16 -0.38 -9.21 -19.95
C SER A 16 -0.85 -10.23 -20.99
N GLU A 17 -1.91 -9.93 -21.73
CA GLU A 17 -2.36 -10.79 -22.83
C GLU A 17 -1.35 -10.79 -23.99
N LYS A 18 -0.72 -9.64 -24.25
CA LYS A 18 0.25 -9.48 -25.34
C LYS A 18 1.48 -10.36 -25.14
N ASP A 19 1.97 -10.42 -23.92
CA ASP A 19 3.21 -11.12 -23.58
C ASP A 19 2.93 -12.50 -22.93
N ASN A 20 1.64 -12.82 -22.70
CA ASN A 20 1.13 -14.05 -22.10
C ASN A 20 1.78 -14.41 -20.75
N VAL A 21 1.92 -13.42 -19.87
CA VAL A 21 2.65 -13.52 -18.60
C VAL A 21 1.91 -12.79 -17.48
N PHE A 22 2.00 -13.31 -16.26
CA PHE A 22 1.61 -12.56 -15.07
C PHE A 22 2.75 -11.64 -14.64
N PHE A 23 2.43 -10.41 -14.27
CA PHE A 23 3.43 -9.45 -13.82
C PHE A 23 2.91 -8.63 -12.64
N GLY A 24 3.85 -8.09 -11.89
CA GLY A 24 3.59 -7.37 -10.67
C GLY A 24 4.73 -6.46 -10.26
N LYS A 25 4.47 -5.68 -9.23
CA LYS A 25 5.50 -4.90 -8.55
C LYS A 25 5.30 -4.96 -7.04
N VAL A 26 6.41 -4.81 -6.31
CA VAL A 26 6.38 -4.64 -4.86
C VAL A 26 5.80 -3.26 -4.55
N GLU A 27 4.75 -3.23 -3.75
CA GLU A 27 4.07 -2.01 -3.30
C GLU A 27 4.62 -1.56 -1.94
N GLY A 28 4.51 -0.26 -1.67
CA GLY A 28 4.90 0.30 -0.37
C GLY A 28 6.41 0.47 -0.16
N ILE A 29 7.18 0.50 -1.25
CA ILE A 29 8.63 0.76 -1.26
C ILE A 29 8.98 2.03 -2.04
N ASN A 30 10.20 2.54 -1.86
CA ASN A 30 10.71 3.73 -2.58
C ASN A 30 11.46 3.38 -3.88
N ALA A 31 11.50 2.09 -4.25
CA ALA A 31 12.09 1.59 -5.49
C ALA A 31 11.02 1.04 -6.45
N LEU A 32 11.40 0.83 -7.71
CA LEU A 32 10.59 0.10 -8.68
C LEU A 32 11.12 -1.33 -8.79
N VAL A 33 10.51 -2.25 -8.03
CA VAL A 33 10.85 -3.67 -8.05
C VAL A 33 9.71 -4.42 -8.72
N ASN A 34 9.95 -4.90 -9.94
CA ASN A 34 8.99 -5.68 -10.71
C ASN A 34 9.32 -7.17 -10.63
N PHE A 35 8.31 -8.00 -10.82
CA PHE A 35 8.45 -9.46 -10.93
C PHE A 35 7.43 -9.99 -11.92
N GLU A 36 7.72 -11.13 -12.53
CA GLU A 36 6.86 -11.77 -13.53
C GLU A 36 6.98 -13.29 -13.49
N GLY A 37 6.02 -13.99 -14.08
CA GLY A 37 6.04 -15.44 -14.22
C GLY A 37 4.92 -15.95 -15.13
N GLU A 38 5.18 -17.03 -15.86
CA GLU A 38 4.21 -17.63 -16.80
C GLU A 38 3.19 -18.51 -16.07
N SER A 39 3.51 -18.92 -14.85
CA SER A 39 2.62 -19.66 -13.96
C SER A 39 2.46 -18.98 -12.60
N VAL A 40 1.41 -19.35 -11.88
CA VAL A 40 1.20 -18.89 -10.49
C VAL A 40 2.39 -19.26 -9.59
N SER A 41 3.00 -20.43 -9.81
CA SER A 41 4.16 -20.87 -9.03
C SER A 41 5.38 -20.00 -9.29
N GLU A 42 5.67 -19.71 -10.56
CA GLU A 42 6.78 -18.84 -10.96
C GLU A 42 6.57 -17.42 -10.45
N LEU A 43 5.36 -16.87 -10.60
CA LEU A 43 5.05 -15.53 -10.13
C LEU A 43 5.27 -15.40 -8.61
N ARG A 44 4.85 -16.38 -7.82
CA ARG A 44 5.05 -16.37 -6.36
C ARG A 44 6.53 -16.46 -5.98
N LYS A 45 7.29 -17.28 -6.69
CA LYS A 45 8.73 -17.42 -6.48
C LYS A 45 9.47 -16.12 -6.85
N ALA A 46 9.19 -15.58 -8.04
CA ALA A 46 9.76 -14.32 -8.50
C ALA A 46 9.43 -13.16 -7.57
N PHE A 47 8.22 -13.11 -7.00
CA PHE A 47 7.87 -12.11 -5.98
C PHE A 47 8.71 -12.25 -4.70
N GLN A 48 8.90 -13.47 -4.19
CA GLN A 48 9.71 -13.71 -2.98
C GLN A 48 11.17 -13.34 -3.23
N GLU A 49 11.74 -13.76 -4.35
CA GLU A 49 13.11 -13.43 -4.76
C GLU A 49 13.28 -11.91 -4.91
N ALA A 50 12.34 -11.23 -5.58
CA ALA A 50 12.39 -9.78 -5.74
C ALA A 50 12.32 -9.01 -4.41
N VAL A 51 11.55 -9.50 -3.43
CA VAL A 51 11.51 -8.90 -2.08
C VAL A 51 12.82 -9.16 -1.33
N ASP A 52 13.34 -10.39 -1.38
CA ASP A 52 14.58 -10.75 -0.70
C ASP A 52 15.79 -10.00 -1.27
N ASP A 53 15.90 -9.89 -2.60
CA ASP A 53 16.94 -9.11 -3.28
C ASP A 53 16.84 -7.62 -2.93
N TYR A 54 15.63 -7.08 -2.87
CA TYR A 54 15.41 -5.69 -2.48
C TYR A 54 15.85 -5.41 -1.04
N LEU A 55 15.56 -6.33 -0.11
CA LEU A 55 15.99 -6.20 1.28
C LEU A 55 17.51 -6.25 1.42
N VAL A 56 18.17 -7.15 0.71
CA VAL A 56 19.64 -7.24 0.66
C VAL A 56 20.23 -5.94 0.12
N TYR A 57 19.72 -5.44 -1.00
CA TYR A 57 20.15 -4.15 -1.57
C TYR A 57 20.00 -2.99 -0.58
N CYS A 58 18.88 -2.93 0.13
CA CYS A 58 18.64 -1.91 1.15
C CYS A 58 19.64 -2.00 2.32
N GLU A 59 19.98 -3.21 2.76
CA GLU A 59 20.99 -3.43 3.80
C GLU A 59 22.39 -2.98 3.34
N GLU A 60 22.79 -3.36 2.12
CA GLU A 60 24.10 -3.02 1.53
C GLU A 60 24.27 -1.49 1.34
N GLU A 61 23.21 -0.81 0.93
CA GLU A 61 23.21 0.64 0.68
C GLU A 61 22.87 1.48 1.92
N GLY A 62 22.51 0.86 3.05
CA GLY A 62 22.06 1.55 4.25
C GLY A 62 20.76 2.35 4.04
N ILE A 63 19.87 1.85 3.20
CA ILE A 63 18.58 2.46 2.85
C ILE A 63 17.46 1.78 3.64
N GLU A 64 16.54 2.57 4.19
CA GLU A 64 15.30 2.04 4.78
C GLU A 64 14.43 1.39 3.70
N PRO A 65 14.09 0.09 3.80
CA PRO A 65 13.44 -0.64 2.71
C PRO A 65 11.96 -0.26 2.56
N HIS A 66 11.31 0.24 3.61
CA HIS A 66 9.93 0.68 3.51
C HIS A 66 9.84 2.12 3.03
N LYS A 67 8.79 2.40 2.25
CA LYS A 67 8.43 3.77 1.92
C LYS A 67 8.13 4.54 3.20
N SER A 68 8.81 5.65 3.40
CA SER A 68 8.45 6.60 4.46
C SER A 68 7.12 7.27 4.12
N TYR A 69 6.15 7.16 5.03
CA TYR A 69 4.87 7.86 4.93
C TYR A 69 4.88 9.06 5.88
N SER A 70 4.65 10.27 5.35
CA SER A 70 4.68 11.51 6.15
C SER A 70 3.51 11.67 7.13
N GLY A 71 2.52 10.78 7.08
CA GLY A 71 1.25 10.90 7.82
C GLY A 71 0.35 12.04 7.32
N SER A 72 0.80 12.84 6.35
CA SER A 72 0.03 13.96 5.81
C SER A 72 -0.78 13.51 4.59
N LEU A 73 -2.10 13.64 4.67
CA LEU A 73 -3.03 13.23 3.61
C LEU A 73 -3.80 14.44 3.08
N ASN A 74 -3.66 14.71 1.78
CA ASN A 74 -4.51 15.67 1.07
C ASN A 74 -5.65 14.90 0.39
N VAL A 75 -6.83 14.87 1.03
CA VAL A 75 -7.98 14.09 0.56
C VAL A 75 -9.02 15.00 -0.08
N ARG A 76 -9.49 14.65 -1.28
CA ARG A 76 -10.65 15.28 -1.91
C ARG A 76 -11.91 14.51 -1.55
N ILE A 77 -12.88 15.21 -0.98
CA ILE A 77 -14.19 14.67 -0.60
C ILE A 77 -15.30 15.58 -1.14
N SER A 78 -16.52 15.05 -1.25
CA SER A 78 -17.65 15.87 -1.69
C SER A 78 -17.99 16.95 -0.64
N PRO A 79 -18.56 18.10 -1.06
CA PRO A 79 -18.99 19.13 -0.12
C PRO A 79 -19.97 18.63 0.95
N GLU A 80 -20.83 17.68 0.60
CA GLU A 80 -21.81 17.06 1.51
C GLU A 80 -21.13 16.27 2.63
N ILE A 81 -20.12 15.46 2.29
CA ILE A 81 -19.35 14.70 3.28
C ILE A 81 -18.54 15.64 4.16
N HIS A 82 -17.91 16.66 3.56
CA HIS A 82 -17.17 17.67 4.32
C HIS A 82 -18.08 18.38 5.34
N ASN A 83 -19.30 18.77 4.94
CA ASN A 83 -20.27 19.40 5.83
C ASN A 83 -20.63 18.47 7.01
N LYS A 84 -20.92 17.20 6.75
CA LYS A 84 -21.24 16.22 7.80
C LYS A 84 -20.08 16.03 8.76
N ILE A 85 -18.85 15.90 8.27
CA ILE A 85 -17.65 15.79 9.10
C ILE A 85 -17.50 17.02 9.99
N ALA A 86 -17.65 18.23 9.44
CA ALA A 86 -17.54 19.47 10.20
C ALA A 86 -18.59 19.57 11.32
N MET A 87 -19.83 19.16 11.04
CA MET A 87 -20.90 19.11 12.06
C MET A 87 -20.60 18.11 13.17
N LEU A 88 -20.21 16.88 12.81
CA LEU A 88 -19.92 15.82 13.78
C LEU A 88 -18.70 16.15 14.64
N ALA A 89 -17.63 16.66 14.04
CA ALA A 89 -16.44 17.10 14.77
C ALA A 89 -16.79 18.21 15.77
N LYS A 90 -17.62 19.18 15.37
CA LYS A 90 -18.09 20.25 16.26
C LYS A 90 -18.94 19.73 17.41
N GLN A 91 -19.86 18.78 17.15
CA GLN A 91 -20.68 18.14 18.19
C GLN A 91 -19.82 17.35 19.20
N ALA A 92 -18.77 16.69 18.72
CA ALA A 92 -17.82 15.95 19.54
C ALA A 92 -16.76 16.84 20.23
N GLY A 93 -16.70 18.14 19.91
CA GLY A 93 -15.71 19.07 20.50
C GLY A 93 -14.28 18.86 19.99
N ILE A 94 -14.09 18.24 18.83
CA ILE A 94 -12.78 17.92 18.24
C ILE A 94 -12.59 18.64 16.89
N SER A 95 -11.34 18.66 16.40
CA SER A 95 -11.06 19.20 15.06
C SER A 95 -11.52 18.23 13.96
N ILE A 96 -11.76 18.75 12.75
CA ILE A 96 -12.05 17.93 11.56
C ILE A 96 -10.94 16.90 11.33
N ASN A 97 -9.67 17.30 11.48
CA ASN A 97 -8.54 16.39 11.30
C ASN A 97 -8.52 15.28 12.36
N ALA A 98 -8.87 15.58 13.61
CA ALA A 98 -8.98 14.57 14.66
C ALA A 98 -10.09 13.55 14.35
N PHE A 99 -11.27 14.04 13.93
CA PHE A 99 -12.37 13.17 13.52
C PHE A 99 -11.98 12.25 12.35
N ILE A 100 -11.32 12.80 11.32
CA ILE A 100 -10.84 12.02 10.17
C ILE A 100 -9.80 10.99 10.63
N LYS A 101 -8.85 11.39 11.48
CA LYS A 101 -7.82 10.49 12.02
C LYS A 101 -8.44 9.31 12.75
N GLU A 102 -9.37 9.54 13.69
CA GLU A 102 -10.04 8.47 14.44
C GLU A 102 -10.82 7.52 13.51
N ALA A 103 -11.52 8.08 12.51
CA ALA A 103 -12.24 7.27 11.53
C ALA A 103 -11.29 6.37 10.72
N LEU A 104 -10.13 6.90 10.31
CA LEU A 104 -9.10 6.13 9.59
C LEU A 104 -8.49 5.05 10.48
N GLU A 105 -8.09 5.37 11.72
CA GLU A 105 -7.52 4.40 12.67
C GLU A 105 -8.48 3.26 12.96
N LYS A 106 -9.77 3.56 13.16
CA LYS A 106 -10.81 2.55 13.36
C LYS A 106 -10.99 1.64 12.14
N GLN A 107 -10.97 2.20 10.93
CA GLN A 107 -11.09 1.43 9.69
C GLN A 107 -9.91 0.49 9.49
N VAL A 108 -8.68 0.97 9.74
CA VAL A 108 -7.46 0.17 9.65
C VAL A 108 -7.50 -0.96 10.67
N ALA A 109 -7.85 -0.68 11.93
CA ALA A 109 -7.96 -1.69 12.98
C ALA A 109 -9.02 -2.78 12.71
N SER A 110 -10.01 -2.48 11.85
CA SER A 110 -11.05 -3.46 11.47
C SER A 110 -10.69 -4.29 10.24
N SER A 111 -9.56 -3.98 9.58
CA SER A 111 -9.13 -4.62 8.33
C SER A 111 -8.01 -5.66 8.52
N PHE A 112 -7.59 -5.87 9.76
CA PHE A 112 -6.65 -6.91 10.23
C PHE A 112 -7.34 -7.75 11.31
#